data_AF-A0A6C8GL91-F1
#
_entry.id   AF-A0A6C8GL91-F1
#
_cell.length_a   1.000
_cell.length_b   1.000
_cell.length_c   1.000
_cell.angle_alpha   90.00
_cell.angle_beta   90.00
_cell.angle_gamma   90.00
#
_symmetry.space_group_name_H-M   'P 1'
#
loop_
_entity.id
_entity.type
_entity.pdbx_description
1 polymer ?
#
loop_
_entity_poly.entity_id
_entity_poly.type
_entity_poly.pdbx_seq_one_letter_code
_entity_poly.pdbx_strand_id
1 'polypeptide(L)'
;MVYADGNEVPYRCSLHPQCKLGSTLVIPLRGENQRVMGTIKLYEAKNRLFSSINRTLGEGIAQLLSAQILAGQYERQKALLTQSEIKLLHAQVNPHFLFNALNTIKAVIRRDSEQASQLVQYLSTFFRKNLKRPSEIVTLADEIEHVNAYLQIEKARFQSRLQVQLDVPSTLSRQKLPAFTLQPIVENAIKHGTSQLLDTGNVAIRARR
;
A
#
# COMPACT_ATOMS: atom_id res chain seq x y z
N MET A 1 29.09 13.01 13.00
CA MET A 1 29.80 14.11 12.33
C MET A 1 30.83 13.43 11.43
N VAL A 2 30.78 13.66 10.12
CA VAL A 2 31.71 13.02 9.16
C VAL A 2 32.79 14.03 8.84
N TYR A 3 34.06 13.66 9.01
CA TYR A 3 35.20 14.51 8.70
C TYR A 3 35.79 14.08 7.35
N ALA A 4 35.95 15.03 6.43
CA ALA A 4 36.45 14.74 5.09
C ALA A 4 37.95 14.37 5.06
N ASP A 5 38.66 14.53 6.18
CA ASP A 5 40.06 14.14 6.37
C ASP A 5 40.21 12.70 6.88
N GLY A 6 39.11 11.97 7.12
CA GLY A 6 39.12 10.60 7.61
C GLY A 6 39.38 10.45 9.12
N ASN A 7 39.42 11.55 9.88
CA ASN A 7 39.60 11.48 11.34
C ASN A 7 38.29 11.13 12.05
N GLU A 8 38.33 10.21 13.02
CA GLU A 8 37.16 9.87 13.86
C GLU A 8 37.05 10.74 15.13
N VAL A 9 38.12 11.45 15.48
CA VAL A 9 38.18 12.24 16.70
C VAL A 9 37.59 13.63 16.47
N PRO A 10 36.58 14.05 17.28
CA PRO A 10 36.05 15.39 17.16
C PRO A 10 37.08 16.45 17.50
N TYR A 11 37.22 17.43 16.59
CA TYR A 11 38.17 18.52 16.72
C TYR A 11 37.79 19.43 17.92
N ARG A 12 38.64 19.51 18.95
CA ARG A 12 38.40 20.23 20.23
C ARG A 12 39.09 21.60 20.34
N CYS A 13 39.36 22.27 19.21
CA CYS A 13 40.16 23.50 19.20
C CYS A 13 39.38 24.75 19.69
N SER A 14 38.04 24.72 19.66
CA SER A 14 37.18 25.88 19.94
C SER A 14 37.36 26.52 21.32
N LEU A 15 37.99 25.82 22.27
CA LEU A 15 38.18 26.25 23.66
C LEU A 15 39.67 26.36 24.07
N HIS A 16 40.62 26.17 23.16
CA HIS A 16 42.05 26.12 23.48
C HIS A 16 42.78 27.45 23.16
N PRO A 17 43.57 28.03 24.08
CA PRO A 17 44.28 29.30 23.86
C PRO A 17 45.24 29.31 22.66
N GLN A 18 45.75 28.13 22.28
CA GLN A 18 46.66 27.94 21.13
C GLN A 18 45.94 27.46 19.86
N CYS A 19 44.62 27.70 19.74
CA CYS A 19 43.89 27.22 18.58
C CYS A 19 44.41 27.83 17.27
N LYS A 20 44.75 26.96 16.32
CA LYS A 20 45.31 27.35 15.01
C LYS A 20 44.25 27.83 14.02
N LEU A 21 42.97 27.60 14.30
CA LEU A 21 41.85 28.07 13.46
C LEU A 21 41.50 29.53 13.73
N GLY A 22 41.15 30.26 12.68
CA GLY A 22 40.78 31.67 12.73
C GLY A 22 39.35 31.96 12.35
N SER A 23 38.82 31.22 11.38
CA SER A 23 37.52 31.48 10.80
C SER A 23 36.81 30.19 10.41
N THR A 24 35.49 30.26 10.31
CA THR A 24 34.64 29.15 9.87
C THR A 24 33.58 29.63 8.90
N LEU A 25 33.33 28.84 7.87
CA LEU A 25 32.22 29.01 6.95
C LEU A 25 31.21 27.88 7.21
N VAL A 26 29.99 28.25 7.56
CA VAL A 26 28.90 27.31 7.84
C VAL A 26 27.87 27.42 6.73
N ILE A 27 27.70 26.33 5.97
CA ILE A 27 26.83 26.30 4.79
C ILE A 27 25.69 25.32 5.03
N PRO A 28 24.42 25.74 4.94
CA PRO A 28 23.30 24.85 5.18
C PRO A 28 23.13 23.84 4.03
N LEU A 29 22.93 22.57 4.38
CA LEU A 29 22.39 21.56 3.48
C LEU A 29 20.88 21.66 3.50
N ARG A 30 20.26 21.88 2.35
CA ARG A 30 18.82 22.15 2.23
C ARG A 30 18.12 20.96 1.58
N GLY A 31 17.03 20.51 2.20
CA GLY A 31 16.11 19.54 1.63
C GLY A 31 14.86 20.21 1.06
N GLU A 32 13.75 19.48 1.02
CA GLU A 32 12.45 20.00 0.58
C GLU A 32 12.05 21.28 1.32
N ASN A 33 11.36 22.18 0.62
CA ASN A 33 10.83 23.44 1.15
C ASN A 33 11.87 24.30 1.88
N GLN A 34 13.12 24.30 1.39
CA GLN A 34 14.24 25.05 1.98
C GLN A 34 14.58 24.65 3.42
N ARG A 35 14.07 23.51 3.92
CA ARG A 35 14.33 23.01 5.26
C ARG A 35 15.82 22.65 5.40
N VAL A 36 16.46 23.16 6.44
CA VAL A 36 17.87 22.83 6.75
C VAL A 36 17.93 21.42 7.32
N MET A 37 18.63 20.53 6.62
CA MET A 37 18.82 19.12 7.01
C MET A 37 20.16 18.86 7.69
N GLY A 38 21.10 19.79 7.53
CA GLY A 38 22.41 19.74 8.14
C GLY A 38 23.23 20.96 7.74
N THR A 39 24.51 20.96 8.11
CA THR A 39 25.44 22.02 7.74
C THR A 39 26.79 21.43 7.38
N ILE A 40 27.44 21.99 6.36
CA ILE A 40 28.87 21.83 6.14
C ILE A 40 29.60 22.92 6.91
N LYS A 41 30.64 22.55 7.65
CA LYS A 41 31.52 23.49 8.33
C LYS A 41 32.91 23.38 7.72
N LEU A 42 33.38 24.48 7.13
CA LEU A 42 34.74 24.63 6.66
C LEU A 42 35.49 25.50 7.67
N TYR A 43 36.75 25.19 7.90
CA TYR A 43 37.60 25.92 8.84
C TYR A 43 38.88 26.36 8.16
N GLU A 44 39.33 27.58 8.47
CA GLU A 44 40.62 28.10 8.01
C GLU A 44 41.51 28.52 9.18
N ALA A 45 42.82 28.57 8.94
CA ALA A 45 43.83 28.93 9.94
C ALA A 45 43.76 30.42 10.33
N LYS A 46 44.25 30.78 11.52
CA LYS A 46 44.19 32.12 12.13
C LYS A 46 44.75 33.26 11.28
N ASN A 47 45.68 32.93 10.39
CA ASN A 47 46.38 33.88 9.55
C ASN A 47 45.91 33.82 8.08
N ARG A 48 44.78 33.19 7.78
CA ARG A 48 44.19 33.13 6.43
C ARG A 48 42.74 33.62 6.47
N LEU A 49 42.43 34.57 5.59
CA LEU A 49 41.06 34.94 5.28
C LEU A 49 40.50 33.90 4.31
N PHE A 50 39.22 33.54 4.47
CA PHE A 50 38.54 32.66 3.54
C PHE A 50 38.68 33.20 2.12
N SER A 51 39.44 32.47 1.30
CA SER A 51 39.57 32.78 -0.12
C SER A 51 38.20 32.67 -0.80
N SER A 52 37.94 33.54 -1.77
CA SER A 52 36.75 33.43 -2.64
C SER A 52 36.65 32.03 -3.26
N ILE A 53 37.79 31.39 -3.56
CA ILE A 53 37.86 30.03 -4.11
C ILE A 53 37.33 28.99 -3.11
N ASN A 54 37.74 29.07 -1.84
CA ASN A 54 37.32 28.12 -0.80
C ASN A 54 35.84 28.30 -0.42
N ARG A 55 35.34 29.54 -0.46
CA ARG A 55 33.91 29.82 -0.28
C ARG A 55 33.08 29.23 -1.42
N THR A 56 33.42 29.54 -2.67
CA THR A 56 32.71 29.03 -3.85
C THR A 56 32.75 27.50 -3.91
N LEU A 57 33.89 26.89 -3.57
CA LEU A 57 34.00 25.44 -3.47
C LEU A 57 33.07 24.87 -2.40
N GLY A 58 33.05 25.47 -1.20
CA GLY A 58 32.15 25.05 -0.13
C GLY A 58 30.68 25.15 -0.51
N GLU A 59 30.29 26.26 -1.13
CA GLU A 59 28.92 26.49 -1.61
C GLU A 59 28.53 25.47 -2.69
N GLY A 60 29.43 25.20 -3.65
CA GLY A 60 29.23 24.19 -4.69
C GLY A 60 29.07 22.78 -4.12
N ILE A 61 29.91 22.39 -3.16
CA ILE A 61 29.78 21.09 -2.47
C ILE A 61 28.46 21.01 -1.69
N ALA A 62 28.08 22.08 -0.98
CA ALA A 62 26.82 22.12 -0.25
C ALA A 62 25.62 22.01 -1.18
N GLN A 63 25.68 22.66 -2.35
CA GLN A 63 24.63 22.59 -3.37
C GLN A 63 24.53 21.18 -3.96
N LEU A 64 25.66 20.55 -4.32
CA LEU A 64 25.69 19.18 -4.82
C LEU A 64 25.16 18.18 -3.79
N LEU A 65 25.59 18.28 -2.53
CA LEU A 65 25.12 17.41 -1.45
C LEU A 65 23.64 17.64 -1.14
N SER A 66 23.16 18.88 -1.17
CA SER A 66 21.74 19.19 -1.03
C SER A 66 20.92 18.53 -2.15
N ALA A 67 21.40 18.59 -3.39
CA ALA A 67 20.76 17.93 -4.53
C ALA A 67 20.75 16.40 -4.40
N GLN A 68 21.86 15.79 -3.95
CA GLN A 68 21.96 14.36 -3.69
C GLN A 68 21.01 13.89 -2.58
N ILE A 69 20.89 14.67 -1.49
CA ILE A 69 19.95 14.40 -0.40
C ILE A 69 18.51 14.42 -0.94
N LEU A 70 18.16 15.47 -1.70
CA LEU A 70 16.83 15.60 -2.28
C LEU A 70 16.50 14.44 -3.22
N ALA A 71 17.43 14.08 -4.12
CA ALA A 71 17.26 12.97 -5.05
C ALA A 71 17.09 11.63 -4.32
N GLY A 72 17.89 11.37 -3.28
CA GLY A 72 17.77 10.17 -2.46
C GLY A 72 16.45 10.08 -1.69
N GLN A 73 15.96 11.22 -1.18
CA GLN A 73 14.64 11.30 -0.52
C GLN A 73 13.51 11.01 -1.53
N TYR A 74 13.59 11.59 -2.72
CA TYR A 74 12.62 11.39 -3.79
C TYR A 74 12.56 9.93 -4.25
N GLU A 75 13.69 9.30 -4.52
CA GLU A 75 13.75 7.87 -4.88
C GLU A 75 13.15 6.98 -3.78
N ARG A 76 13.42 7.29 -2.51
CA ARG A 76 12.84 6.57 -1.38
C ARG A 76 11.33 6.72 -1.30
N GLN A 77 10.80 7.94 -1.48
CA GLN A 77 9.36 8.19 -1.50
C GLN A 77 8.69 7.44 -2.67
N LYS A 78 9.29 7.50 -3.86
CA LYS A 78 8.82 6.76 -5.04
C LYS A 78 8.77 5.26 -4.79
N ALA A 79 9.82 4.68 -4.20
CA ALA A 79 9.85 3.27 -3.85
C ALA A 79 8.75 2.89 -2.83
N LEU A 80 8.51 3.74 -1.82
CA LEU A 80 7.43 3.55 -0.84
C LEU A 80 6.04 3.65 -1.49
N LEU A 81 5.85 4.58 -2.43
CA LEU A 81 4.60 4.71 -3.19
C LEU A 81 4.35 3.45 -4.02
N THR A 82 5.32 3.03 -4.84
CA THR A 82 5.22 1.80 -5.64
C THR A 82 4.95 0.58 -4.76
N GLN A 83 5.63 0.45 -3.62
CA GLN A 83 5.37 -0.64 -2.68
C GLN A 83 3.93 -0.59 -2.12
N SER A 84 3.40 0.60 -1.88
CA SER A 84 2.03 0.79 -1.39
C SER A 84 0.99 0.48 -2.47
N GLU A 85 1.24 0.86 -3.72
CA GLU A 85 0.41 0.50 -4.87
C GLU A 85 0.38 -1.01 -5.09
N ILE A 86 1.54 -1.68 -5.03
CA ILE A 86 1.64 -3.14 -5.10
C ILE A 86 0.83 -3.78 -3.96
N LYS A 87 0.96 -3.30 -2.72
CA LYS A 87 0.17 -3.80 -1.59
C LYS A 87 -1.33 -3.60 -1.81
N LEU A 88 -1.74 -2.48 -2.39
CA LEU A 88 -3.14 -2.21 -2.71
C LEU A 88 -3.67 -3.16 -3.78
N LEU A 89 -2.89 -3.42 -4.84
CA LEU A 89 -3.22 -4.43 -5.85
C LEU A 89 -3.31 -5.84 -5.26
N HIS A 90 -2.37 -6.21 -4.39
CA HIS A 90 -2.45 -7.47 -3.66
C HIS A 90 -3.68 -7.54 -2.75
N ALA A 91 -4.09 -6.44 -2.12
CA ALA A 91 -5.29 -6.41 -1.29
C ALA A 91 -6.58 -6.60 -2.11
N GLN A 92 -6.61 -6.18 -3.38
CA GLN A 92 -7.72 -6.44 -4.30
C GLN A 92 -7.86 -7.93 -4.68
N VAL A 93 -6.86 -8.76 -4.37
CA VAL A 93 -6.87 -10.20 -4.60
C VAL A 93 -6.74 -10.92 -3.26
N ASN A 94 -7.85 -11.41 -2.69
CA ASN A 94 -7.80 -12.27 -1.50
C ASN A 94 -7.13 -13.61 -1.87
N PRO A 95 -5.84 -13.85 -1.54
CA PRO A 95 -5.10 -14.99 -2.07
C PRO A 95 -5.63 -16.28 -1.46
N HIS A 96 -6.02 -16.23 -0.18
CA HIS A 96 -6.63 -17.37 0.51
C HIS A 96 -7.94 -17.78 -0.15
N PHE A 97 -8.80 -16.82 -0.50
CA PHE A 97 -10.02 -17.11 -1.26
C PHE A 97 -9.70 -17.76 -2.61
N LEU A 98 -8.74 -17.23 -3.37
CA LEU A 98 -8.33 -17.80 -4.65
C LEU A 98 -7.89 -19.26 -4.52
N PHE A 99 -6.99 -19.57 -3.58
CA PHE A 99 -6.54 -20.94 -3.34
C PHE A 99 -7.69 -21.87 -2.93
N ASN A 100 -8.60 -21.40 -2.07
CA ASN A 100 -9.76 -22.19 -1.67
C ASN A 100 -10.74 -22.44 -2.82
N ALA A 101 -10.98 -21.44 -3.66
CA ALA A 101 -11.81 -21.58 -4.85
C ALA A 101 -11.23 -22.62 -5.81
N LEU A 102 -9.93 -22.54 -6.11
CA LEU A 102 -9.24 -23.50 -6.99
C LEU A 102 -9.26 -24.92 -6.43
N ASN A 103 -9.04 -25.09 -5.12
CA ASN A 103 -9.13 -26.40 -4.46
C ASN A 103 -10.55 -26.97 -4.53
N THR A 104 -11.57 -26.13 -4.34
CA THR A 104 -12.98 -26.53 -4.45
C THR A 104 -13.30 -26.97 -5.87
N ILE A 105 -12.91 -26.19 -6.88
CA ILE A 105 -13.10 -26.54 -8.30
C ILE A 105 -12.39 -27.87 -8.63
N LYS A 106 -11.15 -28.04 -8.17
CA LYS A 106 -10.37 -29.28 -8.36
C LYS A 106 -11.07 -30.50 -7.75
N ALA A 107 -11.72 -30.36 -6.59
CA ALA A 107 -12.45 -31.45 -5.96
C ALA A 107 -13.74 -31.81 -6.71
N VAL A 108 -14.39 -30.82 -7.35
CA VAL A 108 -15.66 -31.00 -8.07
C VAL A 108 -15.45 -31.52 -9.50
N ILE A 109 -14.38 -31.11 -10.20
CA ILE A 109 -14.20 -31.31 -11.64
C ILE A 109 -14.30 -32.77 -12.12
N ARG A 110 -13.88 -33.75 -11.28
CA ARG A 110 -13.96 -35.17 -11.63
C ARG A 110 -15.36 -35.77 -11.44
N ARG A 111 -16.17 -35.18 -10.56
CA ARG A 111 -17.50 -35.66 -10.21
C ARG A 111 -18.58 -34.98 -11.05
N ASP A 112 -18.43 -33.68 -11.29
CA ASP A 112 -19.39 -32.85 -11.99
C ASP A 112 -18.65 -31.75 -12.75
N SER A 113 -18.38 -32.00 -14.04
CA SER A 113 -17.65 -31.07 -14.90
C SER A 113 -18.44 -29.80 -15.18
N GLU A 114 -19.77 -29.89 -15.25
CA GLU A 114 -20.66 -28.74 -15.49
C GLU A 114 -20.65 -27.80 -14.28
N GLN A 115 -20.78 -28.35 -13.06
CA GLN A 115 -20.66 -27.56 -11.84
C GLN A 115 -19.28 -26.91 -11.73
N ALA A 116 -18.19 -27.62 -12.07
CA ALA A 116 -16.86 -27.03 -12.07
C ALA A 116 -16.72 -25.88 -13.08
N SER A 117 -17.26 -26.03 -14.29
CA SER A 117 -17.31 -24.97 -15.30
C SER A 117 -18.05 -23.73 -14.79
N GLN A 118 -19.19 -23.93 -14.14
CA GLN A 118 -19.97 -22.87 -13.53
C GLN A 118 -19.20 -22.14 -12.41
N LEU A 119 -18.47 -22.87 -11.56
CA LEU A 119 -17.61 -22.28 -10.53
C LEU A 119 -16.45 -21.47 -11.11
N VAL A 120 -15.85 -21.92 -12.21
CA VAL A 120 -14.84 -21.14 -12.95
C VAL A 120 -15.46 -19.84 -13.47
N GLN A 121 -16.69 -19.88 -13.98
CA GLN A 121 -17.39 -18.69 -14.45
C GLN A 121 -17.68 -17.70 -13.30
N TYR A 122 -18.10 -18.19 -12.13
CA TYR A 122 -18.28 -17.33 -10.94
C TYR A 122 -16.95 -16.73 -10.47
N LEU A 123 -15.88 -17.52 -10.47
CA LEU A 123 -14.55 -17.04 -10.07
C LEU A 123 -14.06 -15.93 -11.02
N SER A 124 -14.26 -16.12 -12.32
CA SER A 124 -13.99 -15.12 -13.35
C SER A 124 -14.80 -13.84 -13.15
N THR A 125 -16.11 -13.95 -12.92
CA THR A 125 -16.97 -12.79 -12.64
C THR A 125 -16.52 -12.04 -11.40
N PHE A 126 -16.19 -12.75 -10.32
CA PHE A 126 -15.71 -12.16 -9.06
C PHE A 126 -14.41 -11.37 -9.25
N PHE A 127 -13.39 -11.97 -9.89
CA PHE A 127 -12.13 -11.27 -10.14
C PHE A 127 -12.26 -10.13 -11.13
N ARG A 128 -13.08 -10.29 -12.18
CA ARG A 128 -13.32 -9.21 -13.15
C ARG A 128 -13.92 -7.98 -12.48
N LYS A 129 -14.82 -8.15 -11.50
CA LYS A 129 -15.40 -7.04 -10.74
C LYS A 129 -14.40 -6.41 -9.77
N ASN A 130 -13.57 -7.21 -9.08
CA ASN A 130 -12.52 -6.69 -8.18
C ASN A 130 -11.37 -5.96 -8.92
N LEU A 131 -10.96 -6.45 -10.09
CA LEU A 131 -9.82 -5.93 -10.85
C LEU A 131 -10.17 -4.78 -11.79
N LYS A 132 -11.44 -4.68 -12.23
CA LYS A 132 -11.90 -3.46 -12.89
C LYS A 132 -11.90 -2.36 -11.85
N ARG A 133 -11.34 -1.18 -12.17
CA ARG A 133 -11.64 0.06 -11.44
C ARG A 133 -13.15 0.28 -11.59
N PRO A 134 -13.98 0.02 -10.57
CA PRO A 134 -15.39 0.33 -10.69
C PRO A 134 -15.51 1.85 -10.81
N SER A 135 -16.56 2.33 -11.45
CA SER A 135 -17.02 3.68 -11.18
C SER A 135 -17.25 3.81 -9.67
N GLU A 136 -16.99 4.98 -9.08
CA GLU A 136 -17.20 5.20 -7.63
C GLU A 136 -18.62 4.80 -7.19
N ILE A 137 -19.58 4.89 -8.11
CA ILE A 137 -20.98 4.53 -7.92
C ILE A 137 -21.37 3.41 -8.90
N VAL A 138 -22.01 2.36 -8.38
CA VAL A 138 -22.54 1.21 -9.14
C VAL A 138 -24.01 0.99 -8.81
N THR A 139 -24.68 0.09 -9.53
CA THR A 139 -26.06 -0.29 -9.21
C THR A 139 -26.12 -1.39 -8.15
N LEU A 140 -27.24 -1.49 -7.42
CA LEU A 140 -27.47 -2.60 -6.49
C LEU A 140 -27.39 -3.95 -7.23
N ALA A 141 -27.85 -4.02 -8.48
CA ALA A 141 -27.71 -5.22 -9.30
C ALA A 141 -26.23 -5.61 -9.52
N ASP A 142 -25.33 -4.65 -9.75
CA ASP A 142 -23.90 -4.92 -9.90
C ASP A 142 -23.28 -5.49 -8.62
N GLU A 143 -23.63 -4.91 -7.46
CA GLU A 143 -23.16 -5.38 -6.15
C GLU A 143 -23.68 -6.78 -5.84
N ILE A 144 -24.95 -7.05 -6.13
CA ILE A 144 -25.57 -8.37 -5.93
C ILE A 144 -24.98 -9.41 -6.88
N GLU A 145 -24.72 -9.06 -8.15
CA GLU A 145 -24.03 -9.97 -9.09
C GLU A 145 -22.65 -10.35 -8.55
N HIS A 146 -21.90 -9.35 -8.06
CA HIS A 146 -20.55 -9.55 -7.54
C HIS A 146 -20.54 -10.42 -6.28
N VAL A 147 -21.38 -10.08 -5.31
CA VAL A 147 -21.53 -10.84 -4.06
C VAL A 147 -22.06 -12.25 -4.30
N ASN A 148 -23.00 -12.43 -5.23
CA ASN A 148 -23.52 -13.75 -5.55
C ASN A 148 -22.41 -14.64 -6.13
N ALA A 149 -21.55 -14.11 -7.00
CA ALA A 149 -20.41 -14.87 -7.53
C ALA A 149 -19.49 -15.40 -6.40
N TYR A 150 -19.21 -14.55 -5.41
CA TYR A 150 -18.47 -14.95 -4.20
C TYR A 150 -19.21 -16.05 -3.41
N LEU A 151 -20.50 -15.87 -3.15
CA LEU A 151 -21.30 -16.80 -2.35
C LEU A 151 -21.45 -18.17 -3.01
N GLN A 152 -21.55 -18.25 -4.33
CA GLN A 152 -21.63 -19.56 -5.02
C GLN A 152 -20.34 -20.37 -4.84
N ILE A 153 -19.19 -19.71 -4.80
CA ILE A 153 -17.89 -20.36 -4.57
C ILE A 153 -17.78 -20.85 -3.12
N GLU A 154 -18.12 -20.00 -2.14
CA GLU A 154 -18.12 -20.41 -0.73
C GLU A 154 -19.17 -21.50 -0.46
N LYS A 155 -20.33 -21.45 -1.10
CA LYS A 155 -21.36 -22.50 -0.99
C LYS A 155 -20.86 -23.85 -1.49
N ALA A 156 -20.15 -23.89 -2.62
CA ALA A 156 -19.54 -25.13 -3.10
C ALA A 156 -18.45 -25.65 -2.14
N ARG A 157 -17.69 -24.74 -1.50
CA ARG A 157 -16.65 -25.07 -0.54
C ARG A 157 -17.21 -25.64 0.78
N PHE A 158 -18.23 -24.99 1.33
CA PHE A 158 -18.84 -25.38 2.61
C PHE A 158 -19.97 -26.41 2.46
N GLN A 159 -20.41 -26.69 1.24
CA GLN A 159 -21.43 -27.69 0.92
C GLN A 159 -22.70 -27.49 1.77
N SER A 160 -23.15 -28.51 2.49
CA SER A 160 -24.34 -28.46 3.35
C SER A 160 -24.18 -27.56 4.58
N ARG A 161 -22.96 -27.10 4.90
CA ARG A 161 -22.69 -26.25 6.07
C ARG A 161 -22.91 -24.76 5.83
N LEU A 162 -23.29 -24.36 4.62
CA LEU A 162 -23.62 -22.97 4.30
C LEU A 162 -24.93 -22.89 3.51
N GLN A 163 -25.90 -22.20 4.08
CA GLN A 163 -27.12 -21.81 3.37
C GLN A 163 -27.10 -20.32 3.05
N VAL A 164 -27.51 -19.99 1.83
CA VAL A 164 -27.53 -18.62 1.30
C VAL A 164 -28.94 -18.31 0.83
N GLN A 165 -29.51 -17.23 1.33
CA GLN A 165 -30.80 -16.68 0.91
C GLN A 165 -30.61 -15.25 0.38
N LEU A 166 -31.03 -15.01 -0.85
CA LEU A 166 -31.04 -13.68 -1.48
C LEU A 166 -32.50 -13.25 -1.71
N ASP A 167 -32.93 -12.20 -1.04
CA ASP A 167 -34.28 -11.61 -1.13
C ASP A 167 -34.15 -10.11 -1.44
N VAL A 168 -33.89 -9.83 -2.72
CA VAL A 168 -33.66 -8.46 -3.22
C VAL A 168 -34.69 -8.18 -4.31
N PRO A 169 -35.67 -7.29 -4.06
CA PRO A 169 -36.66 -6.92 -5.06
C PRO A 169 -36.01 -6.32 -6.31
N SER A 170 -36.42 -6.78 -7.49
CA SER A 170 -35.92 -6.27 -8.78
C SER A 170 -36.20 -4.77 -9.00
N THR A 171 -37.21 -4.23 -8.31
CA THR A 171 -37.50 -2.79 -8.29
C THR A 171 -36.37 -1.95 -7.70
N LEU A 172 -35.52 -2.55 -6.86
CA LEU A 172 -34.36 -1.89 -6.25
C LEU A 172 -33.07 -2.06 -7.05
N SER A 173 -33.07 -2.88 -8.12
CA SER A 173 -31.86 -3.21 -8.90
C SER A 173 -31.09 -2.00 -9.43
N ARG A 174 -31.77 -0.90 -9.75
CA ARG A 174 -31.16 0.33 -10.30
C ARG A 174 -30.73 1.34 -9.24
N GLN A 175 -30.94 1.06 -7.95
CA GLN A 175 -30.49 1.94 -6.87
C GLN A 175 -28.97 2.07 -6.92
N LYS A 176 -28.48 3.28 -6.67
CA LYS A 176 -27.06 3.61 -6.76
C LYS A 176 -26.42 3.60 -5.38
N LEU A 177 -25.23 3.01 -5.27
CA LEU A 177 -24.45 2.95 -4.04
C LEU A 177 -22.95 2.93 -4.36
N PRO A 178 -22.08 3.25 -3.39
CA PRO A 178 -20.64 3.11 -3.57
C PRO A 178 -20.25 1.68 -3.95
N ALA A 179 -19.30 1.54 -4.87
CA ALA A 179 -18.78 0.23 -5.24
C ALA A 179 -18.17 -0.51 -4.04
N PHE A 180 -18.34 -1.83 -4.01
CA PHE A 180 -17.88 -2.73 -2.95
C PHE A 180 -18.46 -2.38 -1.57
N THR A 181 -19.72 -1.94 -1.51
CA THR A 181 -20.43 -1.72 -0.25
C THR A 181 -20.85 -3.06 0.38
N LEU A 182 -21.38 -3.99 -0.42
CA LEU A 182 -21.91 -5.25 0.11
C LEU A 182 -20.82 -6.29 0.36
N GLN A 183 -19.77 -6.31 -0.45
CA GLN A 183 -18.72 -7.33 -0.38
C GLN A 183 -18.07 -7.43 1.01
N PRO A 184 -17.59 -6.36 1.66
CA PRO A 184 -16.96 -6.46 2.98
C PRO A 184 -17.89 -7.03 4.05
N ILE A 185 -19.18 -6.68 3.98
CA ILE A 185 -20.20 -7.15 4.92
C ILE A 185 -20.42 -8.66 4.74
N VAL A 186 -20.50 -9.12 3.49
CA VAL A 186 -20.73 -10.52 3.16
C VAL A 186 -19.50 -11.37 3.47
N GLU A 187 -18.30 -10.90 3.14
CA GLU A 187 -17.05 -11.57 3.51
C GLU A 187 -16.93 -11.71 5.03
N ASN A 188 -17.28 -10.66 5.78
CA ASN A 188 -17.30 -10.70 7.24
C ASN A 188 -18.33 -11.72 7.76
N ALA A 189 -19.53 -11.75 7.18
CA ALA A 189 -20.59 -12.69 7.55
C ALA A 189 -20.18 -14.15 7.29
N ILE A 190 -19.52 -14.45 6.17
CA ILE A 190 -18.99 -15.79 5.90
C ILE A 190 -17.85 -16.12 6.87
N LYS A 191 -16.86 -15.24 6.99
CA LYS A 191 -15.67 -15.48 7.81
C LYS A 191 -16.04 -15.76 9.27
N HIS A 192 -16.94 -14.98 9.86
CA HIS A 192 -17.32 -15.15 11.26
C HIS A 192 -18.51 -16.10 11.45
N GLY A 193 -19.42 -16.18 10.47
CA GLY A 193 -20.62 -17.01 10.52
C GLY A 193 -20.43 -18.47 10.10
N THR A 194 -19.27 -18.88 9.57
CA THR A 194 -19.00 -20.30 9.27
C THR A 194 -17.77 -20.88 9.97
N SER A 195 -16.85 -20.04 10.47
CA SER A 195 -15.61 -20.53 11.09
C SER A 195 -15.74 -20.98 12.55
N GLN A 196 -16.80 -20.57 13.25
CA GLN A 196 -16.99 -20.84 14.69
C GLN A 196 -18.20 -21.72 15.02
N LEU A 197 -18.99 -22.14 14.02
CA LEU A 197 -20.21 -22.92 14.24
C LEU A 197 -19.95 -24.41 14.07
N LEU A 198 -20.35 -25.19 15.08
CA LEU A 198 -20.47 -26.66 15.00
C LEU A 198 -21.61 -27.09 14.04
N ASP A 199 -22.51 -26.16 13.74
CA ASP A 199 -23.75 -26.35 12.98
C ASP A 199 -23.75 -25.53 11.67
N THR A 200 -24.83 -25.64 10.88
CA THR A 200 -24.96 -25.00 9.56
C THR A 200 -25.00 -23.46 9.66
N GLY A 201 -24.11 -22.77 8.92
CA GLY A 201 -24.11 -21.31 8.82
C GLY A 201 -25.16 -20.79 7.83
N ASN A 202 -25.89 -19.74 8.22
CA ASN A 202 -26.94 -19.14 7.40
C ASN A 202 -26.61 -17.68 7.06
N VAL A 203 -26.57 -17.34 5.77
CA VAL A 203 -26.38 -15.97 5.27
C VAL A 203 -27.62 -15.53 4.50
N ALA A 204 -28.24 -14.44 4.96
CA ALA A 204 -29.41 -13.85 4.31
C ALA A 204 -29.12 -12.40 3.89
N ILE A 205 -29.32 -12.10 2.61
CA ILE A 205 -29.20 -10.74 2.05
C ILE A 205 -30.60 -10.27 1.69
N ARG A 206 -31.04 -9.17 2.31
CA ARG A 206 -32.37 -8.59 2.10
C ARG A 206 -32.29 -7.11 1.77
N ALA A 207 -33.10 -6.65 0.83
CA ALA A 207 -33.22 -5.23 0.50
C ALA A 207 -34.66 -4.75 0.68
N ARG A 208 -34.83 -3.58 1.30
CA ARG A 208 -36.13 -2.93 1.54
C ARG A 208 -36.01 -1.43 1.24
N ARG A 209 -37.13 -0.79 0.92
CA ARG A 209 -37.22 0.64 0.67
C ARG A 209 -37.51 1.41 1.97
#